data_AF-A0AA40SS86-F1
#
_entry.id   AF-A0AA40SS86-F1
#
_cell.length_a   1.000
_cell.length_b   1.000
_cell.length_c   1.000
_cell.angle_alpha   90.00
_cell.angle_beta   90.00
_cell.angle_gamma   90.00
#
_symmetry.space_group_name_H-M   'P 1'
#
loop_
_entity.id
_entity.type
_entity.pdbx_description
1 polymer ?
#
loop_
_entity_poly.entity_id
_entity_poly.type
_entity_poly.pdbx_seq_one_letter_code
_entity_poly.pdbx_strand_id
1 'polypeptide(L)'
;MNAATQPSEATVIVEQLARRFGEAVAARDWDAMRALFDDGEFSFKTTGLVNSTNYEGLGQQGPIKALQGWIPDDYQIEGVEQIVTDAFAARGRVGYRLRVRKPEGTFLLEQQAYVGQQDGRINYLRIMCGGYRPLDA
;
A
#
# COMPACT_ATOMS: atom_id res chain seq x y z
N MET A 1 -34.94 -9.09 -7.32
CA MET A 1 -33.96 -9.20 -6.21
C MET A 1 -32.80 -10.00 -6.76
N ASN A 2 -31.71 -9.34 -7.16
CA ASN A 2 -30.55 -10.05 -7.71
C ASN A 2 -29.78 -10.68 -6.55
N ALA A 3 -29.61 -12.01 -6.59
CA ALA A 3 -28.74 -12.71 -5.67
C ALA A 3 -27.35 -12.08 -5.73
N ALA A 4 -26.77 -11.73 -4.58
CA ALA A 4 -25.40 -11.27 -4.52
C ALA A 4 -24.50 -12.40 -5.05
N THR A 5 -23.93 -12.20 -6.24
CA THR A 5 -22.96 -13.13 -6.81
C THR A 5 -21.79 -13.23 -5.83
N GLN A 6 -21.51 -14.43 -5.36
CA GLN A 6 -20.38 -14.64 -4.47
C GLN A 6 -19.08 -14.22 -5.18
N PRO A 7 -18.14 -13.56 -4.47
CA PRO A 7 -16.87 -13.16 -5.06
C PRO A 7 -16.08 -14.39 -5.51
N SER A 8 -15.38 -14.28 -6.63
CA SER A 8 -14.50 -15.34 -7.13
C SER A 8 -13.32 -15.57 -6.17
N GLU A 9 -12.71 -16.75 -6.21
CA GLU A 9 -11.50 -17.04 -5.43
C GLU A 9 -10.38 -16.02 -5.69
N ALA A 10 -10.17 -15.66 -6.96
CA ALA A 10 -9.19 -14.64 -7.34
C ALA A 10 -9.49 -13.27 -6.72
N THR A 11 -10.77 -12.91 -6.59
CA THR A 11 -11.21 -11.67 -5.92
C THR A 11 -10.89 -11.71 -4.42
N VAL A 12 -11.13 -12.84 -3.76
CA VAL A 12 -10.80 -13.03 -2.34
C VAL A 12 -9.29 -12.95 -2.13
N ILE A 13 -8.50 -13.63 -2.97
CA ILE A 13 -7.02 -13.62 -2.89
C ILE A 13 -6.48 -12.19 -3.04
N VAL A 14 -6.94 -11.44 -4.05
CA VAL A 14 -6.39 -10.10 -4.29
C VAL A 14 -6.78 -9.11 -3.20
N GLU A 15 -7.96 -9.25 -2.59
CA GLU A 15 -8.34 -8.45 -1.41
C GLU A 15 -7.45 -8.76 -0.21
N GLN A 16 -7.20 -10.04 0.06
CA GLN A 16 -6.30 -10.47 1.14
C GLN A 16 -4.86 -9.98 0.92
N LEU A 17 -4.36 -10.02 -0.31
CA LEU A 17 -3.05 -9.46 -0.64
C LEU A 17 -3.01 -7.94 -0.44
N ALA A 18 -4.07 -7.22 -0.83
CA ALA A 18 -4.17 -5.79 -0.60
C ALA A 18 -4.17 -5.45 0.91
N ARG A 19 -4.90 -6.22 1.72
CA ARG A 19 -4.87 -6.10 3.18
C ARG A 19 -3.46 -6.29 3.74
N ARG A 20 -2.83 -7.41 3.41
CA ARG A 20 -1.49 -7.77 3.89
C ARG A 20 -0.44 -6.74 3.47
N PHE A 21 -0.59 -6.16 2.27
CA PHE A 21 0.26 -5.07 1.82
C PHE A 21 0.13 -3.84 2.74
N GLY A 22 -1.11 -3.40 3.04
CA GLY A 22 -1.34 -2.27 3.96
C GLY A 22 -0.79 -2.53 5.36
N GLU A 23 -0.97 -3.75 5.88
CA GLU A 23 -0.44 -4.18 7.18
C GLU A 23 1.09 -4.20 7.21
N ALA A 24 1.74 -4.70 6.15
CA ALA A 24 3.19 -4.68 6.04
C ALA A 24 3.76 -3.26 5.98
N VAL A 25 3.09 -2.32 5.29
CA VAL A 25 3.47 -0.89 5.32
C VAL A 25 3.37 -0.35 6.75
N ALA A 26 2.23 -0.57 7.41
CA ALA A 26 1.97 -0.08 8.76
C ALA A 26 3.00 -0.59 9.78
N ALA A 27 3.43 -1.84 9.65
CA ALA A 27 4.44 -2.45 10.50
C ALA A 27 5.90 -2.11 10.09
N ARG A 28 6.11 -1.44 8.95
CA ARG A 28 7.42 -1.31 8.28
C ARG A 28 8.12 -2.65 8.06
N ASP A 29 7.34 -3.71 7.85
CA ASP A 29 7.84 -5.06 7.65
C ASP A 29 8.21 -5.27 6.17
N TRP A 30 9.42 -4.82 5.82
CA TRP A 30 9.93 -4.90 4.46
C TRP A 30 10.18 -6.34 3.99
N ASP A 31 10.41 -7.27 4.91
CA ASP A 31 10.57 -8.70 4.60
C ASP A 31 9.24 -9.35 4.28
N ALA A 32 8.21 -9.13 5.10
CA ALA A 32 6.86 -9.56 4.79
C ALA A 32 6.37 -8.95 3.49
N MET A 33 6.67 -7.67 3.24
CA MET A 33 6.32 -7.00 1.99
C MET A 33 7.01 -7.65 0.76
N ARG A 34 8.32 -7.96 0.84
CA ARG A 34 9.02 -8.71 -0.21
C ARG A 34 8.36 -10.05 -0.48
N ALA A 35 7.96 -10.76 0.58
CA ALA A 35 7.30 -12.06 0.44
C ALA A 35 5.92 -11.99 -0.25
N LEU A 36 5.28 -10.82 -0.31
CA LEU A 36 4.03 -10.60 -1.04
C LEU A 36 4.24 -10.42 -2.54
N PHE A 37 5.39 -9.93 -2.97
CA PHE A 37 5.63 -9.63 -4.37
C PHE A 37 6.00 -10.88 -5.16
N ASP A 38 5.63 -10.83 -6.44
CA ASP A 38 6.14 -11.74 -7.44
C ASP A 38 7.62 -11.43 -7.72
N ASP A 39 8.43 -12.48 -7.85
CA ASP A 39 9.86 -12.36 -8.16
C ASP A 39 10.12 -12.22 -9.67
N GLY A 40 9.08 -12.42 -10.50
CA GLY A 40 9.05 -12.20 -11.94
C GLY A 40 8.68 -10.78 -12.37
N GLU A 41 7.71 -10.67 -13.29
CA GLU A 41 7.31 -9.39 -13.90
C GLU A 41 6.40 -8.60 -12.95
N PHE A 42 7.02 -7.68 -12.20
CA PHE A 42 6.29 -6.78 -11.32
C PHE A 42 6.22 -5.36 -11.91
N SER A 43 5.03 -4.84 -12.20
CA SER A 43 4.83 -3.45 -12.64
C SER A 43 4.38 -2.56 -11.49
N PHE A 44 5.08 -1.45 -11.24
CA PHE A 44 4.63 -0.46 -10.27
C PHE A 44 4.59 0.97 -10.79
N LYS A 45 3.69 1.75 -10.19
CA LYS A 45 3.71 3.21 -10.26
C LYS A 45 3.40 3.79 -8.89
N THR A 46 4.17 4.79 -8.50
CA THR A 46 3.91 5.58 -7.30
C THR A 46 3.74 7.05 -7.67
N THR A 47 2.79 7.72 -7.02
CA THR A 47 2.59 9.17 -7.12
C THR A 47 2.55 9.74 -5.72
N GLY A 48 3.55 10.53 -5.35
CA GLY A 48 3.71 11.04 -4.00
C GLY A 48 3.59 12.56 -3.92
N LEU A 49 2.86 13.04 -2.91
CA LEU A 49 2.89 14.46 -2.52
C LEU A 49 4.00 14.77 -1.51
N VAL A 50 4.54 13.77 -0.81
CA VAL A 50 5.62 13.92 0.20
C VAL A 50 6.93 14.42 -0.40
N ASN A 51 7.21 14.08 -1.66
CA ASN A 51 8.42 14.49 -2.39
C ASN A 51 8.14 14.90 -3.84
N SER A 52 6.86 15.05 -4.24
CA SER A 52 6.41 15.31 -5.61
C SER A 52 6.99 14.36 -6.67
N THR A 53 7.47 13.18 -6.25
CA THR A 53 8.15 12.25 -7.15
C THR A 53 7.18 11.20 -7.64
N ASN A 54 7.20 10.97 -8.96
CA ASN A 54 6.54 9.85 -9.59
C ASN A 54 7.59 8.80 -9.94
N TYR A 55 7.37 7.56 -9.53
CA TYR A 55 8.20 6.44 -9.96
C TYR A 55 7.36 5.46 -10.77
N GLU A 56 7.92 4.97 -11.86
CA GLU A 56 7.37 3.87 -12.65
C GLU A 56 8.52 2.95 -13.03
N GLY A 57 8.29 1.64 -12.96
CA GLY A 57 9.34 0.68 -13.27
C GLY A 57 8.90 -0.76 -13.10
N LEU A 58 9.88 -1.63 -13.27
CA LEU A 58 9.75 -3.07 -13.10
C LEU A 58 10.50 -3.54 -11.84
N GLY A 59 10.02 -4.64 -11.26
CA GLY A 59 10.67 -5.34 -10.15
C GLY A 59 10.32 -4.81 -8.76
N GLN A 60 10.31 -5.72 -7.79
CA GLN A 60 9.80 -5.50 -6.43
C GLN A 60 10.59 -4.48 -5.58
N GLN A 61 11.81 -4.10 -5.96
CA GLN A 61 12.62 -3.18 -5.17
C GLN A 61 12.13 -1.72 -5.24
N GLY A 62 11.57 -1.33 -6.38
CA GLY A 62 11.08 0.04 -6.62
C GLY A 62 10.04 0.52 -5.60
N PRO A 63 8.93 -0.20 -5.35
CA PRO A 63 7.92 0.22 -4.40
C PRO A 63 8.42 0.26 -2.96
N ILE A 64 9.29 -0.68 -2.56
CA ILE A 64 9.89 -0.69 -1.21
C ILE A 64 10.74 0.57 -1.01
N LYS A 65 11.60 0.89 -1.97
CA LYS A 65 12.41 2.12 -1.93
C LYS A 65 11.54 3.38 -1.89
N ALA A 66 10.44 3.41 -2.66
CA ALA A 66 9.50 4.54 -2.64
C ALA A 66 8.84 4.70 -1.25
N LEU A 67 8.39 3.60 -0.64
CA LEU A 67 7.79 3.61 0.70
C LEU A 67 8.80 4.01 1.78
N GLN A 68 10.04 3.50 1.72
CA GLN A 68 11.14 3.92 2.58
C GLN A 68 11.47 5.40 2.43
N GLY A 69 11.39 5.95 1.21
CA GLY A 69 11.56 7.38 0.98
C GLY A 69 10.40 8.25 1.48
N TRP A 70 9.18 7.71 1.49
CA TRP A 70 8.02 8.42 2.05
C TRP A 70 7.96 8.37 3.56
N ILE A 71 8.41 7.27 4.19
CA ILE A 71 8.51 7.07 5.63
C ILE A 71 9.96 6.70 5.98
N PRO A 72 10.87 7.70 6.00
CA PRO A 72 12.28 7.48 6.33
C PRO A 72 12.46 6.98 7.77
N ASP A 73 13.67 6.50 8.09
CA ASP A 73 13.97 5.83 9.35
C ASP A 73 13.86 6.73 10.58
N ASP A 74 14.02 8.05 10.41
CA ASP A 74 13.83 9.04 11.47
C ASP A 74 12.35 9.36 11.76
N TYR A 75 11.41 8.80 10.99
CA TYR A 75 9.97 8.91 11.24
C TYR A 75 9.46 7.65 11.94
N GLN A 76 8.51 7.83 12.86
CA GLN A 76 7.92 6.72 13.61
C GLN A 76 6.44 6.59 13.29
N ILE A 77 6.00 5.38 12.89
CA ILE A 77 4.57 5.06 12.83
C ILE A 77 4.11 4.79 14.26
N GLU A 78 3.37 5.72 14.85
CA GLU A 78 2.84 5.61 16.22
C GLU A 78 1.54 4.81 16.29
N GLY A 79 0.85 4.64 15.16
CA GLY A 79 -0.39 3.88 15.11
C GLY A 79 -1.03 3.78 13.74
N VAL A 80 -1.97 2.85 13.63
CA VAL A 80 -2.84 2.64 12.47
C VAL A 80 -4.22 3.21 12.81
N GLU A 81 -4.61 4.27 12.11
CA GLU A 81 -5.94 4.86 12.28
C GLU A 81 -6.99 4.10 11.49
N GLN A 82 -6.61 3.59 10.31
CA GLN A 82 -7.54 2.93 9.43
C GLN A 82 -6.81 2.04 8.42
N ILE A 83 -7.37 0.87 8.15
CA ILE A 83 -7.10 0.07 6.96
C ILE A 83 -8.46 -0.35 6.38
N VAL A 84 -8.73 0.07 5.15
CA VAL A 84 -9.94 -0.32 4.41
C VAL A 84 -9.52 -1.11 3.18
N THR A 85 -10.13 -2.26 2.99
CA THR A 85 -9.88 -3.13 1.84
C THR A 85 -11.16 -3.35 1.07
N ASP A 86 -11.00 -3.59 -0.22
CA ASP A 86 -12.06 -3.93 -1.15
C ASP A 86 -11.44 -4.66 -2.33
N ALA A 87 -12.27 -5.28 -3.17
CA ALA A 87 -11.84 -5.82 -4.44
C ALA A 87 -12.85 -5.51 -5.55
N PHE A 88 -12.31 -5.13 -6.70
CA PHE A 88 -13.06 -4.89 -7.92
C PHE A 88 -12.47 -5.73 -9.05
N ALA A 89 -13.25 -6.70 -9.53
CA ALA A 89 -12.81 -7.69 -10.51
C ALA A 89 -11.49 -8.37 -10.07
N ALA A 90 -10.42 -8.20 -10.85
CA ALA A 90 -9.10 -8.77 -10.60
C ALA A 90 -8.15 -7.80 -9.86
N ARG A 91 -8.67 -6.73 -9.24
CA ARG A 91 -7.89 -5.75 -8.50
C ARG A 91 -8.33 -5.68 -7.05
N GLY A 92 -7.37 -5.83 -6.14
CA GLY A 92 -7.54 -5.47 -4.74
C GLY A 92 -7.32 -3.97 -4.59
N ARG A 93 -8.05 -3.36 -3.66
CA ARG A 93 -7.86 -1.98 -3.25
C ARG A 93 -7.57 -1.98 -1.75
N VAL A 94 -6.58 -1.20 -1.35
CA VAL A 94 -6.32 -0.90 0.05
C VAL A 94 -6.09 0.59 0.22
N GLY A 95 -6.83 1.17 1.17
CA GLY A 95 -6.53 2.48 1.73
C GLY A 95 -6.06 2.32 3.16
N TYR A 96 -4.99 3.00 3.54
CA TYR A 96 -4.53 3.02 4.93
C TYR A 96 -4.18 4.43 5.38
N ARG A 97 -4.49 4.71 6.65
CA ARG A 97 -4.17 5.96 7.34
C ARG A 97 -3.35 5.65 8.58
N LEU A 98 -2.20 6.30 8.66
CA LEU A 98 -1.20 6.09 9.70
C LEU A 98 -0.99 7.38 10.48
N ARG A 99 -0.78 7.24 11.79
CA ARG A 99 -0.26 8.31 12.64
C ARG A 99 1.26 8.23 12.63
N VAL A 100 1.91 9.29 12.18
CA VAL A 100 3.36 9.35 12.00
C VAL A 100 3.94 10.50 12.81
N ARG A 101 4.89 10.19 13.68
CA ARG A 101 5.76 11.17 14.34
C ARG A 101 6.91 11.54 13.41
N LYS A 102 7.08 12.84 13.22
CA LYS A 102 8.22 13.47 12.54
C LYS A 102 8.91 14.42 13.53
N PRO A 103 10.14 14.89 13.27
CA PRO A 103 10.82 15.86 14.12
C PRO A 103 9.99 17.13 14.42
N GLU A 104 9.17 17.56 13.47
CA GLU A 104 8.34 18.77 13.56
C GLU A 104 6.95 18.55 14.18
N GLY A 105 6.55 17.31 14.49
CA GLY A 105 5.25 17.02 15.12
C GLY A 105 4.59 15.71 14.68
N THR A 106 3.31 15.56 15.02
CA THR A 106 2.50 14.39 14.67
C THR A 106 1.60 14.66 13.46
N PHE A 107 1.60 13.74 12.51
CA PHE A 107 0.88 13.86 11.25
C PHE A 107 0.05 12.61 10.96
N LEU A 108 -0.99 12.79 10.16
CA LEU A 108 -1.67 11.73 9.44
C LEU A 108 -1.05 11.60 8.05
N LEU A 109 -0.74 10.36 7.68
CA LEU A 109 -0.34 9.96 6.35
C LEU A 109 -1.41 9.02 5.79
N GLU A 110 -2.01 9.36 4.65
CA GLU A 110 -2.95 8.49 3.97
C GLU A 110 -2.43 8.08 2.59
N GLN A 111 -2.57 6.80 2.28
CA GLN A 111 -2.21 6.24 0.99
C GLN A 111 -3.31 5.31 0.48
N GLN A 112 -3.47 5.28 -0.84
CA GLN A 112 -4.43 4.45 -1.54
C GLN A 112 -3.68 3.64 -2.59
N ALA A 113 -3.91 2.33 -2.62
CA ALA A 113 -3.24 1.42 -3.54
C ALA A 113 -4.21 0.46 -4.23
N TYR A 114 -3.94 0.20 -5.51
CA TYR A 114 -4.51 -0.90 -6.27
C TYR A 114 -3.46 -1.98 -6.48
N VAL A 115 -3.87 -3.22 -6.23
CA VAL A 115 -3.04 -4.43 -6.24
C VAL A 115 -3.62 -5.38 -7.28
N GLY A 116 -2.76 -5.97 -8.11
CA GLY A 116 -3.10 -7.15 -8.91
C GLY A 116 -2.30 -8.35 -8.44
N GLN A 117 -2.74 -9.54 -8.84
CA GLN A 117 -2.06 -10.76 -8.46
C GLN A 117 -1.87 -11.71 -9.64
N GLN A 118 -0.77 -12.47 -9.60
CA GLN A 118 -0.52 -13.67 -10.38
C GLN A 118 0.00 -14.76 -9.42
N ASP A 119 -0.58 -15.96 -9.49
CA ASP A 119 -0.17 -17.14 -8.70
C ASP A 119 -0.01 -16.93 -7.18
N GLY A 120 -0.92 -16.14 -6.60
CA GLY A 120 -0.98 -15.80 -5.18
C GLY A 120 -0.02 -14.69 -4.75
N ARG A 121 0.67 -14.04 -5.70
CA ARG A 121 1.66 -12.98 -5.45
C ARG A 121 1.29 -11.69 -6.15
N ILE A 122 1.70 -10.56 -5.58
CA ILE A 122 1.45 -9.25 -6.16
C ILE A 122 2.42 -9.03 -7.34
N ASN A 123 1.88 -8.90 -8.56
CA ASN A 123 2.63 -8.57 -9.78
C ASN A 123 2.34 -7.14 -10.31
N TYR A 124 1.40 -6.44 -9.66
CA TYR A 124 0.95 -5.11 -10.09
C TYR A 124 0.66 -4.25 -8.88
N LEU A 125 1.22 -3.04 -8.87
CA LEU A 125 0.95 -2.03 -7.84
C LEU A 125 0.76 -0.65 -8.47
N ARG A 126 -0.31 0.05 -8.07
CA ARG A 126 -0.46 1.50 -8.28
C ARG A 126 -0.77 2.12 -6.94
N ILE A 127 0.09 3.00 -6.46
CA ILE A 127 -0.05 3.61 -5.14
C ILE A 127 0.06 5.13 -5.22
N MET A 128 -0.85 5.81 -4.55
CA MET A 128 -0.87 7.26 -4.42
C MET A 128 -0.75 7.63 -2.94
N CYS A 129 0.06 8.63 -2.64
CA CYS A 129 0.21 9.20 -1.31
C CYS A 129 -0.45 10.58 -1.24
N GLY A 130 -1.36 10.76 -0.27
CA GLY A 130 -2.11 12.01 -0.02
C GLY A 130 -1.30 13.11 0.67
N GLY A 131 -0.04 12.83 1.04
CA GLY A 131 0.82 13.73 1.79
C GLY A 131 0.58 13.70 3.30
N TYR A 132 1.44 14.38 4.04
CA TYR A 132 1.32 14.54 5.48
C TYR A 132 0.32 15.66 5.83
N ARG A 133 -0.61 15.39 6.76
CA ARG A 133 -1.54 16.37 7.32
C ARG A 133 -1.30 16.48 8.83
N PRO A 134 -1.10 17.68 9.40
CA PRO A 134 -0.93 17.79 10.86
C PRO A 134 -2.16 17.24 11.59
N LEU A 135 -1.95 16.54 12.69
CA LEU A 135 -3.05 15.99 13.49
C LEU A 135 -3.73 17.07 14.37
N ASP A 136 -2.97 18.08 14.80
CA ASP A 136 -3.41 19.15 15.70
C ASP A 136 -3.72 20.48 14.98
N ALA A 137 -4.13 20.41 13.70
CA ALA A 137 -4.48 21.61 12.92
C ALA A 137 -5.88 22.15 13.23
#